data_AF-A0A382E2M3-F1
#
_entry.id   AF-A0A382E2M3-F1
#
_cell.length_a   1.000
_cell.length_b   1.000
_cell.length_c   1.000
_cell.angle_alpha   90.00
_cell.angle_beta   90.00
_cell.angle_gamma   90.00
#
_symmetry.space_group_name_H-M   'P 1'
#
loop_
_entity.id
_entity.type
_entity.pdbx_description
1 polymer ?
#
loop_
_entity_poly.entity_id
_entity_poly.type
_entity_poly.pdbx_seq_one_letter_code
_entity_poly.pdbx_strand_id
1 'polypeptide(L)'
;MKIAEIITEGIIPIFGRSKGKVVRKYRCTSGTRKGRIVAKPATCNAAKKVSSMITMKKARRARSSVLQIKSSRRKRTGATSKRIAKLNKPLSQKRYGKAKSRRKSINKPKGYTPPHKRVARKITKGGPSAKRRKPTRKKIK
;
A
#
# COMPACT_ATOMS: atom_id res chain seq x y z
N MET A 1 29.78 1.37 -23.86
CA MET A 1 28.54 0.56 -23.75
C MET A 1 27.35 1.45 -24.01
N LYS A 2 26.73 1.30 -25.19
CA LYS A 2 25.73 2.23 -25.74
C LYS A 2 24.39 2.07 -25.03
N ILE A 3 23.81 3.17 -24.56
CA ILE A 3 22.55 3.24 -23.80
C ILE A 3 21.34 2.72 -24.62
N ALA A 4 21.46 2.67 -25.95
CA ALA A 4 20.41 2.25 -26.87
C ALA A 4 20.08 0.76 -26.83
N GLU A 5 21.05 -0.13 -26.58
CA GLU A 5 20.86 -1.59 -26.67
C GLU A 5 20.11 -2.17 -25.45
N ILE A 6 20.06 -1.46 -24.33
CA ILE A 6 19.26 -1.88 -23.15
C ILE A 6 17.76 -1.52 -23.32
N ILE A 7 17.44 -0.67 -24.32
CA ILE A 7 16.06 -0.21 -24.58
C ILE A 7 15.33 -1.20 -25.52
N THR A 8 16.05 -2.05 -26.26
CA THR A 8 15.48 -3.01 -27.24
C THR A 8 14.97 -4.30 -26.60
N GLU A 9 15.46 -4.69 -25.42
CA GLU A 9 14.69 -5.59 -24.56
C GLU A 9 13.44 -4.83 -24.11
N GLY A 10 12.24 -5.25 -24.53
CA GLY A 10 10.93 -4.57 -24.39
C GLY A 10 10.47 -4.23 -22.96
N ILE A 11 11.31 -3.53 -22.21
CA ILE A 11 11.11 -3.11 -20.84
C ILE A 11 10.38 -1.79 -20.89
N ILE A 12 9.09 -1.84 -20.55
CA ILE A 12 8.26 -0.65 -20.38
C ILE A 12 9.01 0.33 -19.45
N PRO A 13 9.33 1.56 -19.91
CA PRO A 13 10.08 2.52 -19.12
C PRO A 13 9.28 2.92 -17.88
N ILE A 14 9.87 2.77 -16.70
CA ILE A 14 9.22 3.11 -15.43
C ILE A 14 9.67 4.48 -14.98
N PHE A 15 8.74 5.36 -14.64
CA PHE A 15 9.04 6.68 -14.09
C PHE A 15 9.07 6.64 -12.56
N GLY A 16 10.03 7.35 -11.97
CA GLY A 16 10.20 7.44 -10.53
C GLY A 16 10.50 8.86 -10.06
N ARG A 17 10.34 9.08 -8.75
CA ARG A 17 10.67 10.36 -8.09
C ARG A 17 12.16 10.44 -7.79
N SER A 18 12.80 11.57 -8.08
CA SER A 18 14.15 11.86 -7.61
C SER A 18 14.29 13.36 -7.39
N LYS A 19 14.61 13.79 -6.16
CA LYS A 19 14.85 15.21 -5.80
C LYS A 19 13.81 16.19 -6.39
N GLY A 20 12.52 15.88 -6.26
CA GLY A 20 11.43 16.73 -6.78
C GLY A 20 11.19 16.65 -8.29
N LYS A 21 12.03 15.95 -9.06
CA LYS A 21 11.87 15.71 -10.49
C LYS A 21 11.32 14.31 -10.77
N VAL A 22 10.72 14.15 -11.94
CA VAL A 22 10.29 12.84 -12.46
C VAL A 22 11.37 12.35 -13.41
N VAL A 23 11.96 11.20 -13.12
CA VAL A 23 13.09 10.64 -13.86
C VAL A 23 12.77 9.21 -14.28
N ARG A 24 13.21 8.79 -15.46
CA ARG A 24 13.14 7.40 -15.90
C ARG A 24 14.01 6.52 -15.00
N LYS A 25 13.51 5.34 -14.66
CA LYS A 25 14.17 4.33 -13.81
C LYS A 25 14.29 3.03 -14.57
N TYR A 26 15.35 2.30 -14.27
CA TYR A 26 15.61 0.99 -14.85
C TYR A 26 15.02 -0.10 -13.97
N ARG A 27 14.45 -1.14 -14.60
CA ARG A 27 13.99 -2.35 -13.92
C ARG A 27 15.09 -3.41 -14.06
N CYS A 28 15.63 -3.88 -12.95
CA CYS A 28 16.62 -4.95 -12.97
C CYS A 28 15.97 -6.27 -13.44
N THR A 29 16.41 -6.79 -14.59
CA THR A 29 15.96 -8.07 -15.18
C THR A 29 16.77 -9.25 -14.67
N SER A 30 18.08 -9.07 -14.48
CA SER A 30 19.04 -10.06 -14.02
C SER A 30 19.83 -9.61 -12.78
N GLY A 31 20.58 -10.53 -12.18
CA GLY A 31 21.48 -10.27 -11.05
C GLY A 31 20.84 -10.36 -9.65
N THR A 32 21.65 -10.08 -8.63
CA THR A 32 21.27 -10.21 -7.20
C THR A 32 20.11 -9.31 -6.78
N ARG A 33 19.83 -8.24 -7.54
CA ARG A 33 18.73 -7.29 -7.31
C ARG A 33 17.61 -7.39 -8.34
N LYS A 34 17.43 -8.54 -8.99
CA LYS A 34 16.32 -8.85 -9.91
C LYS A 34 14.97 -8.38 -9.36
N GLY A 35 14.18 -7.71 -10.20
CA GLY A 35 12.87 -7.16 -9.86
C GLY A 35 12.90 -5.78 -9.18
N ARG A 36 14.07 -5.25 -8.80
CA ARG A 36 14.19 -3.92 -8.22
C ARG A 36 14.19 -2.82 -9.29
N ILE A 37 13.55 -1.70 -9.00
CA ILE A 37 13.60 -0.48 -9.82
C ILE A 37 14.70 0.44 -9.27
N VAL A 38 15.68 0.79 -10.11
CA VAL A 38 16.86 1.57 -9.69
C VAL A 38 17.16 2.74 -10.64
N ALA A 39 18.03 3.65 -10.20
CA ALA A 39 18.42 4.85 -10.94
C ALA A 39 19.48 4.59 -12.01
N LYS A 40 20.40 3.63 -11.81
CA LYS A 40 21.50 3.30 -12.73
C LYS A 40 21.50 1.78 -12.99
N PRO A 41 21.77 1.31 -14.22
CA PRO A 41 21.75 -0.12 -14.55
C PRO A 41 22.84 -0.91 -13.82
N ALA A 42 24.05 -0.35 -13.68
CA ALA A 42 25.17 -0.99 -12.98
C ALA A 42 24.83 -1.44 -11.53
N THR A 43 23.88 -0.77 -10.89
CA THR A 43 23.48 -1.10 -9.52
C THR A 43 22.69 -2.40 -9.39
N CYS A 44 22.24 -3.02 -10.48
CA CYS A 44 21.48 -4.27 -10.47
C CYS A 44 22.34 -5.47 -10.06
N ASN A 45 23.62 -5.48 -10.46
CA ASN A 45 24.55 -6.55 -10.16
C ASN A 45 25.29 -6.33 -8.82
N ALA A 46 25.26 -5.11 -8.28
CA ALA A 46 25.90 -4.79 -7.01
C ALA A 46 25.31 -5.59 -5.83
N ALA A 47 26.18 -6.09 -4.95
CA ALA A 47 25.80 -6.84 -3.75
C ALA A 47 24.80 -6.08 -2.84
N LYS A 48 23.96 -6.82 -2.10
CA LYS A 48 22.98 -6.24 -1.17
C LYS A 48 23.70 -5.71 0.07
N LYS A 49 23.35 -4.50 0.50
CA LYS A 49 23.91 -3.89 1.72
C LYS A 49 23.11 -4.36 2.94
N VAL A 50 23.60 -5.40 3.62
CA VAL A 50 22.90 -6.09 4.73
C VAL A 50 22.61 -5.16 5.91
N SER A 51 23.57 -4.33 6.30
CA SER A 51 23.42 -3.35 7.39
C SER A 51 22.22 -2.43 7.19
N SER A 52 22.07 -1.86 5.99
CA SER A 52 20.93 -1.01 5.64
C SER A 52 19.58 -1.73 5.71
N MET A 53 19.56 -3.03 5.38
CA MET A 53 18.34 -3.84 5.47
C MET A 53 17.91 -4.03 6.92
N ILE A 54 18.85 -4.29 7.82
CA ILE A 54 18.59 -4.46 9.26
C ILE A 54 18.08 -3.14 9.84
N THR A 55 18.74 -2.01 9.55
CA THR A 55 18.31 -0.69 10.02
C THR A 55 16.90 -0.34 9.52
N MET A 56 16.59 -0.63 8.25
CA MET A 56 15.25 -0.40 7.72
C MET A 56 14.19 -1.32 8.33
N LYS A 57 14.53 -2.57 8.69
CA LYS A 57 13.63 -3.46 9.42
C LYS A 57 13.34 -2.91 10.81
N LYS A 58 14.37 -2.49 11.55
CA LYS A 58 14.24 -1.85 12.87
C LYS A 58 13.36 -0.58 12.79
N ALA A 59 13.63 0.30 11.82
CA ALA A 59 12.86 1.53 11.62
C ALA A 59 11.38 1.27 11.27
N ARG A 60 11.10 0.26 10.44
CA ARG A 60 9.72 -0.14 10.11
C ARG A 60 8.99 -0.68 11.33
N ARG A 61 9.66 -1.46 12.19
CA ARG A 61 9.06 -1.97 13.44
C ARG A 61 8.71 -0.83 14.40
N ALA A 62 9.60 0.15 14.55
CA ALA A 62 9.39 1.26 15.47
C ALA A 62 8.36 2.30 15.00
N ARG A 63 8.26 2.58 13.69
CA ARG A 63 7.51 3.74 13.16
C ARG A 63 6.53 3.41 12.03
N SER A 64 6.03 2.17 11.97
CA SER A 64 5.17 1.68 10.87
C SER A 64 3.99 2.59 10.58
N SER A 65 3.17 2.92 11.58
CA SER A 65 1.94 3.72 11.45
C SER A 65 2.22 5.11 10.89
N VAL A 66 3.19 5.82 11.49
CA VAL A 66 3.59 7.17 11.07
C VAL A 66 4.14 7.18 9.65
N LEU A 67 4.97 6.19 9.29
CA LEU A 67 5.52 6.05 7.94
C LEU A 67 4.40 5.83 6.90
N GLN A 68 3.39 5.02 7.23
CA GLN A 68 2.25 4.81 6.34
C GLN A 68 1.47 6.10 6.10
N ILE A 69 1.11 6.82 7.17
CA ILE A 69 0.34 8.08 7.09
C ILE A 69 1.14 9.16 6.35
N LYS A 70 2.44 9.30 6.60
CA LYS A 70 3.29 10.27 5.88
C LYS A 70 3.43 9.90 4.41
N SER A 71 3.57 8.61 4.10
CA SER A 71 3.69 8.14 2.72
C SER A 71 2.39 8.33 1.93
N SER A 72 1.23 8.08 2.53
CA SER A 72 -0.07 8.22 1.88
C SER A 72 -0.38 9.68 1.58
N ARG A 73 -0.19 10.59 2.55
CA ARG A 73 -0.32 12.04 2.36
C ARG A 73 0.53 12.53 1.19
N ARG A 74 1.82 12.14 1.17
CA ARG A 74 2.76 12.53 0.11
C ARG A 74 2.40 11.99 -1.28
N LYS A 75 1.82 10.78 -1.35
CA LYS A 75 1.35 10.19 -2.63
C LYS A 75 0.09 10.88 -3.13
N ARG A 76 -0.80 11.30 -2.22
CA ARG A 76 -2.09 11.94 -2.53
C ARG A 76 -1.94 13.36 -3.05
N THR A 77 -1.18 14.22 -2.36
CA THR A 77 -1.17 15.67 -2.64
C THR A 77 -0.04 16.10 -3.57
N GLY A 78 1.13 15.48 -3.50
CA GLY A 78 2.32 15.97 -4.21
C GLY A 78 2.19 15.94 -5.75
N ALA A 79 2.49 17.06 -6.40
CA ALA A 79 2.40 17.23 -7.86
C ALA A 79 3.18 16.16 -8.64
N THR A 80 4.42 15.89 -8.20
CA THR A 80 5.27 14.81 -8.75
C THR A 80 4.67 13.41 -8.62
N SER A 81 3.98 13.10 -7.51
CA SER A 81 3.29 11.82 -7.32
C SER A 81 2.13 11.66 -8.29
N LYS A 82 1.33 12.72 -8.46
CA LYS A 82 0.20 12.74 -9.39
C LYS A 82 0.68 12.55 -10.83
N ARG A 83 1.76 13.22 -11.23
CA ARG A 83 2.37 13.08 -12.56
C ARG A 83 2.86 11.64 -12.81
N ILE A 84 3.55 11.04 -11.85
CA ILE A 84 4.04 9.65 -11.97
C ILE A 84 2.92 8.63 -12.04
N ALA A 85 1.84 8.83 -11.27
CA ALA A 85 0.67 7.95 -11.35
C ALA A 85 0.04 7.96 -12.75
N LYS A 86 0.12 9.08 -13.48
CA LYS A 86 -0.32 9.17 -14.89
C LYS A 86 0.66 8.50 -15.85
N LEU A 87 1.97 8.65 -15.62
CA LEU A 87 3.02 8.12 -16.50
C LEU A 87 3.21 6.60 -16.39
N ASN A 88 3.00 6.02 -15.21
CA ASN A 88 3.17 4.58 -14.98
C ASN A 88 1.87 3.77 -15.17
N LYS A 89 0.94 4.27 -15.98
CA LYS A 89 -0.30 3.52 -16.24
C LYS A 89 0.05 2.25 -17.03
N PRO A 90 -0.35 1.06 -16.56
CA PRO A 90 -0.14 -0.15 -17.34
C PRO A 90 -0.93 -0.04 -18.64
N LEU A 91 -0.28 -0.30 -19.77
CA LEU A 91 -0.91 -0.37 -21.10
C LEU A 91 -2.07 -1.39 -21.15
N SER A 92 -2.13 -2.29 -20.17
CA SER A 92 -3.05 -3.42 -20.15
C SER A 92 -4.44 -3.14 -19.56
N GLN A 93 -4.69 -2.00 -18.88
CA GLN A 93 -6.03 -1.73 -18.33
C GLN A 93 -7.09 -1.43 -19.40
N LYS A 94 -6.70 -1.12 -20.64
CA LYS A 94 -7.61 -1.12 -21.79
C LYS A 94 -7.75 -2.50 -22.45
N ARG A 95 -6.76 -3.40 -22.31
CA ARG A 95 -6.73 -4.72 -22.98
C ARG A 95 -7.41 -5.83 -22.17
N TYR A 96 -7.26 -5.82 -20.84
CA TYR A 96 -8.11 -6.64 -19.97
C TYR A 96 -9.42 -5.88 -19.80
N GLY A 97 -10.46 -6.27 -20.55
CA GLY A 97 -11.79 -5.69 -20.42
C GLY A 97 -12.16 -5.50 -18.95
N LYS A 98 -12.87 -4.42 -18.62
CA LYS A 98 -13.38 -4.14 -17.26
C LYS A 98 -13.75 -5.48 -16.64
N ALA A 99 -13.10 -5.88 -15.54
CA ALA A 99 -13.44 -7.11 -14.85
C ALA A 99 -14.96 -7.08 -14.69
N LYS A 100 -15.68 -7.92 -15.46
CA LYS A 100 -17.14 -7.92 -15.48
C LYS A 100 -17.47 -8.20 -14.04
N SER A 101 -17.94 -7.19 -13.32
CA SER A 101 -18.28 -7.37 -11.92
C SER A 101 -19.46 -8.33 -11.96
N ARG A 102 -19.18 -9.63 -11.95
CA ARG A 102 -20.09 -10.65 -11.48
C ARG A 102 -20.22 -10.36 -9.99
N ARG A 103 -20.89 -9.25 -9.64
CA ARG A 103 -21.92 -9.32 -8.63
C ARG A 103 -22.91 -10.32 -9.23
N LYS A 104 -22.60 -11.62 -9.09
CA LYS A 104 -23.68 -12.58 -8.93
C LYS A 104 -24.44 -11.97 -7.77
N SER A 105 -25.60 -11.39 -8.05
CA SER A 105 -26.66 -11.39 -7.07
C SER A 105 -26.76 -12.85 -6.67
N ILE A 106 -26.07 -13.21 -5.58
CA ILE A 106 -26.45 -14.39 -4.83
C ILE A 106 -27.88 -14.04 -4.52
N ASN A 107 -28.83 -14.74 -5.16
CA ASN A 107 -30.21 -14.78 -4.75
C ASN A 107 -30.16 -15.24 -3.29
N LYS A 108 -29.95 -14.29 -2.36
CA LYS A 108 -30.03 -14.56 -0.95
C LYS A 108 -31.50 -14.91 -0.75
N PRO A 109 -31.84 -16.12 -0.29
CA PRO A 109 -33.21 -16.38 0.10
C PRO A 109 -33.61 -15.30 1.12
N LYS A 110 -34.82 -14.75 0.97
CA LYS A 110 -35.42 -13.82 1.94
C LYS A 110 -35.33 -14.50 3.32
N GLY A 111 -34.35 -14.11 4.14
CA GLY A 111 -34.14 -14.72 5.47
C GLY A 111 -32.69 -14.96 5.93
N TYR A 112 -31.67 -14.93 5.06
CA TYR A 112 -30.29 -15.16 5.52
C TYR A 112 -29.67 -13.91 6.18
N THR A 113 -29.72 -13.85 7.52
CA THR A 113 -28.90 -12.93 8.31
C THR A 113 -27.48 -13.49 8.45
N PRO A 114 -26.44 -12.76 8.01
CA PRO A 114 -25.05 -13.18 8.20
C PRO A 114 -24.74 -13.41 9.68
N PRO A 115 -23.93 -14.42 10.03
CA PRO A 115 -23.68 -14.81 11.43
C PRO A 115 -23.13 -13.65 12.29
N HIS A 116 -22.38 -12.71 11.70
CA HIS A 116 -21.88 -11.52 12.42
C HIS A 116 -22.99 -10.58 12.94
N LYS A 117 -24.21 -10.62 12.37
CA LYS A 117 -25.36 -9.82 12.86
C LYS A 117 -26.16 -10.53 13.96
N ARG A 118 -25.98 -11.84 14.19
CA ARG A 118 -26.63 -12.54 15.31
C ARG A 118 -25.98 -12.20 16.64
N VAL A 119 -24.66 -12.01 16.66
CA VAL A 119 -23.92 -11.64 17.88
C VAL A 119 -24.35 -10.25 18.38
N ALA A 120 -24.58 -9.30 17.47
CA ALA A 120 -24.98 -7.93 17.85
C ALA A 120 -26.38 -7.83 18.46
N ARG A 121 -27.32 -8.73 18.13
CA ARG A 121 -28.71 -8.67 18.65
C ARG A 121 -28.89 -9.29 20.03
N LYS A 122 -28.00 -10.19 20.48
CA LYS A 122 -28.10 -10.82 21.81
C LYS A 122 -27.71 -9.89 22.96
N ILE A 123 -26.98 -8.80 22.69
CA ILE A 123 -26.48 -7.91 23.76
C ILE A 123 -27.53 -6.85 24.16
N THR A 124 -28.52 -6.56 23.32
CA THR A 124 -29.40 -5.39 23.50
C THR A 124 -30.81 -5.71 24.03
N LYS A 125 -31.10 -6.95 24.45
CA LYS A 125 -32.42 -7.31 24.99
C LYS A 125 -32.29 -8.17 26.24
N GLY A 126 -32.16 -7.51 27.39
CA GLY A 126 -32.35 -8.12 28.71
C GLY A 126 -31.49 -7.48 29.80
N GLY A 127 -32.05 -6.52 30.55
CA GLY A 127 -31.50 -6.08 31.85
C GLY A 127 -31.62 -4.57 32.10
N PRO A 128 -32.10 -4.12 33.27
CA PRO A 128 -32.53 -2.75 33.51
C PRO A 128 -31.36 -1.76 33.63
N SER A 129 -31.68 -0.50 33.37
CA SER A 129 -30.84 0.69 33.51
C SER A 129 -30.23 0.80 34.92
N ALA A 130 -29.03 0.24 35.10
CA ALA A 130 -28.20 0.50 36.27
C ALA A 130 -27.76 1.97 36.26
N LYS A 131 -28.41 2.77 37.11
CA LYS A 131 -28.08 4.15 37.43
C LYS A 131 -26.57 4.28 37.66
N ARG A 132 -25.90 5.14 36.88
CA ARG A 132 -24.52 5.60 37.15
C ARG A 132 -24.46 6.18 38.57
N ARG A 133 -23.92 5.43 39.53
CA ARG A 133 -23.52 5.99 40.82
C ARG A 133 -22.37 6.98 40.57
N LYS A 134 -22.55 8.24 40.96
CA LYS A 134 -21.51 9.28 40.92
C LYS A 134 -20.32 8.81 41.78
N PRO A 135 -19.06 9.00 41.35
CA PRO A 135 -17.91 8.65 42.18
C PRO A 135 -17.82 9.64 43.35
N THR A 136 -17.91 9.13 44.59
CA THR A 136 -17.58 9.91 45.78
C THR A 136 -16.06 10.11 45.81
N ARG A 137 -15.64 11.37 45.63
CA ARG A 137 -14.25 11.82 45.76
C ARG A 137 -13.82 11.59 47.21
N LYS A 138 -13.03 10.55 47.46
CA LYS A 138 -12.37 10.31 48.75
C LYS A 138 -11.40 11.48 49.00
N LYS A 139 -11.76 12.41 49.89
CA LYS A 139 -10.83 13.39 50.46
C LYS A 139 -9.80 12.59 51.27
N ILE A 140 -8.57 12.56 50.79
CA ILE A 140 -7.41 12.13 51.57
C ILE A 140 -7.09 13.30 52.51
N LYS A 141 -6.95 12.99 53.80
CA LYS A 141 -6.49 13.91 54.85
C LYS A 141 -5.01 14.21 54.67
#